data_AF-A0A842VD39-F1
#
_entry.id   AF-A0A842VD39-F1
#
_cell.length_a   1.000
_cell.length_b   1.000
_cell.length_c   1.000
_cell.angle_alpha   90.00
_cell.angle_beta   90.00
_cell.angle_gamma   90.00
#
_symmetry.space_group_name_H-M   'P 1'
#
loop_
_entity.id
_entity.type
_entity.pdbx_description
1 polymer ?
#
loop_
_entity_poly.entity_id
_entity_poly.type
_entity_poly.pdbx_seq_one_letter_code
_entity_poly.pdbx_strand_id
1 'polypeptide(L)'
;MQKGRVHTVIWIGALAIIVVALLLYLFLPTGVEYSDDPVEWVDTHTDGAVVIDVEEASQGGSSYYEGLANQRVPVQGGEVTGIAYFGAYKGQVFNKNAVENSEIVMHIGPELNPQDGVIDTFAVVQFDPVLTPGTLVPEKLVIYVDQDWVDRASNLNIIWGPDVANIAGMNQRPFNFSTAQNGVYIDSIDTDIEWTLMVDDRPQGRVFVGDISKEDLLNTDVLSDKIFLTLV
;
A
#
# COMPACT_ATOMS: atom_id res chain seq x y z
N MET A 1 40.92 14.34 -56.64
CA MET A 1 41.08 13.44 -55.47
C MET A 1 40.54 14.01 -54.14
N GLN A 2 39.93 15.20 -54.09
CA GLN A 2 39.50 15.83 -52.82
C GLN A 2 38.09 15.42 -52.33
N LYS A 3 37.18 15.02 -53.23
CA LYS A 3 35.79 14.66 -52.87
C LYS A 3 35.67 13.36 -52.04
N GLY A 4 36.60 12.41 -52.21
CA GLY A 4 36.56 11.14 -51.47
C GLY A 4 36.84 11.29 -49.97
N ARG A 5 37.73 12.22 -49.58
CA ARG A 5 38.11 12.43 -48.17
C ARG A 5 36.98 13.04 -47.33
N VAL A 6 36.14 13.87 -47.93
CA VAL A 6 35.01 14.52 -47.23
C VAL A 6 33.96 13.48 -46.83
N HIS A 7 33.64 12.54 -47.72
CA HIS A 7 32.69 11.46 -47.41
C HIS A 7 33.20 10.55 -46.30
N THR A 8 34.50 10.19 -46.29
CA THR A 8 35.07 9.33 -45.24
C THR A 8 35.00 9.99 -43.86
N VAL A 9 35.29 11.29 -43.75
CA VAL A 9 35.21 12.02 -42.47
C VAL A 9 33.78 12.10 -41.95
N ILE A 10 32.79 12.30 -42.82
CA ILE A 10 31.37 12.32 -42.44
C ILE A 10 30.93 10.95 -41.89
N TRP A 11 31.31 9.85 -42.55
CA TRP A 11 30.97 8.50 -42.08
C TRP A 11 31.61 8.15 -40.74
N ILE A 12 32.86 8.53 -40.52
CA ILE A 12 33.54 8.33 -39.23
C ILE A 12 32.87 9.15 -38.13
N GLY A 13 32.50 10.40 -38.41
CA GLY A 13 31.77 11.24 -37.46
C GLY A 13 30.39 10.67 -37.10
N ALA A 14 29.62 10.22 -38.09
CA ALA A 14 28.32 9.59 -37.86
C ALA A 14 28.44 8.29 -37.04
N LEU A 15 29.44 7.45 -37.34
CA LEU A 15 29.71 6.24 -36.59
C LEU A 15 30.08 6.55 -35.12
N ALA A 16 30.92 7.57 -34.89
CA ALA A 16 31.29 7.99 -33.54
C ALA A 16 30.08 8.45 -32.73
N ILE A 17 29.15 9.20 -33.35
CA ILE A 17 27.90 9.63 -32.69
C ILE A 17 27.03 8.43 -32.34
N ILE A 18 26.87 7.46 -33.25
CA ILE A 18 26.08 6.24 -33.00
C ILE A 18 26.69 5.43 -31.84
N VAL A 19 28.02 5.27 -31.82
CA VAL A 19 28.72 4.55 -30.75
C VAL A 19 28.55 5.27 -29.41
N VAL A 20 28.67 6.60 -29.38
CA VAL A 20 28.44 7.39 -28.16
C VAL A 20 26.99 7.27 -27.69
N ALA A 21 26.01 7.33 -28.59
CA ALA A 21 24.60 7.15 -28.25
C ALA A 21 24.29 5.74 -27.71
N LEU A 22 24.89 4.70 -28.30
CA LEU A 22 24.79 3.32 -27.81
C LEU A 22 25.44 3.14 -26.44
N LEU A 23 26.63 3.72 -26.23
CA LEU A 23 27.28 3.68 -24.92
C LEU A 23 26.44 4.42 -23.88
N LEU A 24 25.95 5.63 -24.19
CA LEU A 24 25.05 6.37 -23.30
C LEU A 24 23.78 5.58 -22.99
N TYR A 25 23.21 4.88 -23.96
CA TYR A 25 22.04 4.01 -23.76
C TYR A 25 22.34 2.85 -22.80
N LEU A 26 23.54 2.25 -22.88
CA LEU A 26 23.98 1.19 -21.96
C LEU A 26 24.29 1.71 -20.55
N PHE A 27 24.52 3.02 -20.39
CA PHE A 27 24.73 3.69 -19.10
C PHE A 27 23.51 4.45 -18.61
N LEU A 28 22.37 4.37 -19.30
CA LEU A 28 21.12 4.81 -18.69
C LEU A 28 20.89 3.96 -17.44
N PRO A 29 20.49 4.56 -16.31
CA PRO A 29 20.18 3.80 -15.12
C PRO A 29 19.18 2.71 -15.50
N THR A 30 19.56 1.45 -15.21
CA THR A 30 18.60 0.36 -15.12
C THR A 30 17.54 0.77 -14.09
N GLY A 31 16.31 0.32 -14.26
CA GLY A 31 15.17 0.77 -13.45
C GLY A 31 15.45 0.77 -11.94
N VAL A 32 14.64 1.53 -11.19
CA VAL A 32 14.69 1.48 -9.72
C VAL A 32 14.49 0.02 -9.29
N GLU A 33 15.43 -0.52 -8.52
CA GLU A 33 15.28 -1.82 -7.88
C GLU A 33 14.59 -1.58 -6.54
N TYR A 34 13.43 -2.23 -6.34
CA TYR A 34 12.69 -2.22 -5.09
C TYR A 34 12.95 -3.53 -4.34
N SER A 35 12.94 -3.48 -3.01
CA SER A 35 13.03 -4.62 -2.12
C SER A 35 11.74 -5.43 -2.10
N ASP A 36 11.89 -6.75 -2.06
CA ASP A 36 10.79 -7.70 -1.83
C ASP A 36 10.60 -8.03 -0.34
N ASP A 37 11.49 -7.55 0.55
CA ASP A 37 11.42 -7.81 1.99
C ASP A 37 10.68 -6.68 2.72
N PRO A 38 9.48 -6.94 3.28
CA PRO A 38 8.71 -5.93 3.97
C PRO A 38 9.41 -5.25 5.14
N VAL A 39 10.42 -5.90 5.71
CA VAL A 39 11.22 -5.36 6.81
C VAL A 39 12.09 -4.19 6.35
N GLU A 40 12.51 -4.18 5.09
CA GLU A 40 13.36 -3.11 4.55
C GLU A 40 12.57 -1.83 4.26
N TRP A 41 11.24 -1.90 4.26
CA TRP A 41 10.35 -0.76 4.02
C TRP A 41 10.06 0.04 5.29
N VAL A 42 10.60 -0.37 6.43
CA VAL A 42 10.23 0.13 7.76
C VAL A 42 11.42 0.83 8.41
N ASP A 43 11.34 2.16 8.52
CA ASP A 43 12.35 2.99 9.18
C ASP A 43 11.92 3.40 10.59
N THR A 44 12.89 3.69 11.45
CA THR A 44 12.62 4.11 12.84
C THR A 44 13.19 5.48 13.11
N HIS A 45 12.31 6.40 13.52
CA HIS A 45 12.65 7.74 13.93
C HIS A 45 13.22 7.78 15.36
N THR A 46 13.88 8.89 15.69
CA THR A 46 14.53 9.10 16.99
C THR A 46 13.56 9.18 18.17
N ASP A 47 12.28 9.44 17.93
CA ASP A 47 11.21 9.48 18.92
C ASP A 47 10.54 8.12 19.15
N GLY A 48 10.98 7.07 18.45
CA GLY A 48 10.40 5.73 18.52
C GLY A 48 9.27 5.49 17.53
N ALA A 49 8.84 6.51 16.77
CA ALA A 49 7.91 6.33 15.67
C ALA A 49 8.56 5.49 14.56
N VAL A 50 7.75 4.68 13.93
CA VAL A 50 8.10 3.81 12.82
C VAL A 50 7.41 4.33 11.58
N VAL A 51 8.16 4.53 10.50
CA VAL A 51 7.64 5.07 9.23
C VAL A 51 7.78 4.03 8.13
N ILE A 52 6.68 3.81 7.43
CA ILE A 52 6.63 2.95 6.24
C ILE A 52 7.03 3.77 5.02
N ASP A 53 8.06 3.33 4.30
CA ASP A 53 8.39 3.84 2.97
C ASP A 53 7.34 3.33 1.97
N VAL A 54 6.37 4.19 1.65
CA VAL A 54 5.26 3.85 0.76
C VAL A 54 5.75 3.62 -0.68
N GLU A 55 6.80 4.31 -1.12
CA GLU A 55 7.33 4.14 -2.47
C GLU A 55 7.96 2.75 -2.59
N GLU A 56 8.79 2.37 -1.62
CA GLU A 56 9.41 1.05 -1.57
C GLU A 56 8.36 -0.07 -1.40
N ALA A 57 7.46 0.07 -0.42
CA ALA A 57 6.45 -0.94 -0.11
C ALA A 57 5.41 -1.16 -1.22
N SER A 58 5.21 -0.16 -2.08
CA SER A 58 4.33 -0.28 -3.25
C SER A 58 5.06 -0.57 -4.55
N GLN A 59 6.40 -0.66 -4.52
CA GLN A 59 7.26 -0.76 -5.71
C GLN A 59 7.01 0.37 -6.71
N GLY A 60 6.79 1.58 -6.20
CA GLY A 60 6.43 2.77 -6.96
C GLY A 60 5.01 2.74 -7.56
N GLY A 61 4.22 1.72 -7.26
CA GLY A 61 2.87 1.50 -7.76
C GLY A 61 1.78 2.13 -6.90
N SER A 62 2.09 2.76 -5.77
CA SER A 62 1.08 3.41 -4.94
C SER A 62 1.54 4.75 -4.42
N SER A 63 0.55 5.53 -4.00
CA SER A 63 0.73 6.79 -3.31
C SER A 63 -0.31 6.87 -2.22
N TYR A 64 0.13 7.17 -1.00
CA TYR A 64 -0.77 7.44 0.12
C TYR A 64 -1.36 8.85 -0.02
N TYR A 65 -2.68 8.96 -0.11
CA TYR A 65 -3.39 10.24 -0.08
C TYR A 65 -4.52 10.20 0.94
N GLU A 66 -4.47 11.15 1.88
CA GLU A 66 -5.51 11.35 2.87
C GLU A 66 -6.84 11.75 2.20
N GLY A 67 -7.88 10.95 2.41
CA GLY A 67 -9.26 11.34 2.17
C GLY A 67 -9.75 11.49 0.73
N LEU A 68 -9.08 10.89 -0.24
CA LEU A 68 -9.49 10.96 -1.66
C LEU A 68 -9.72 9.57 -2.25
N ALA A 69 -10.91 9.03 -2.02
CA ALA A 69 -11.39 7.87 -2.77
C ALA A 69 -11.35 8.14 -4.28
N ASN A 70 -10.86 7.16 -5.05
CA ASN A 70 -10.83 7.16 -6.51
C ASN A 70 -9.89 8.19 -7.17
N GLN A 71 -8.92 8.75 -6.44
CA GLN A 71 -7.92 9.59 -7.08
C GLN A 71 -6.96 8.71 -7.88
N ARG A 72 -6.89 8.98 -9.19
CA ARG A 72 -5.85 8.43 -10.05
C ARG A 72 -4.59 9.26 -9.88
N VAL A 73 -3.51 8.62 -9.47
CA VAL A 73 -2.23 9.25 -9.24
C VAL A 73 -1.29 8.82 -10.34
N PRO A 74 -0.66 9.78 -11.04
CA PRO A 74 0.33 9.46 -12.05
C PRO A 74 1.57 8.88 -11.35
N VAL A 75 1.96 7.67 -11.74
CA VAL A 75 3.22 7.02 -11.33
C VAL A 75 4.08 6.74 -12.56
N GLN A 76 5.36 6.42 -12.36
CA GLN A 76 6.24 6.06 -13.46
C GLN A 76 5.71 4.78 -14.14
N GLY A 77 5.12 4.92 -15.33
CA GLY A 77 4.53 3.79 -16.06
C GLY A 77 3.01 3.75 -16.09
N GLY A 78 2.28 4.72 -15.51
CA GLY A 78 0.81 4.77 -15.64
C GLY A 78 0.08 5.69 -14.66
N GLU A 79 -1.19 5.40 -14.44
CA GLU A 79 -2.00 5.98 -13.35
C GLU A 79 -2.38 4.84 -12.39
N VAL A 80 -2.21 5.05 -11.09
CA VAL A 80 -2.65 4.13 -10.02
C VAL A 80 -3.87 4.70 -9.33
N THR A 81 -4.83 3.86 -8.94
CA THR A 81 -5.94 4.31 -8.09
C THR A 81 -5.47 4.28 -6.65
N GLY A 82 -5.54 5.42 -5.95
CA GLY A 82 -5.29 5.49 -4.52
C GLY A 82 -6.35 4.69 -3.74
N ILE A 83 -5.90 3.91 -2.76
CA ILE A 83 -6.78 3.16 -1.84
C ILE A 83 -7.41 4.16 -0.88
N ALA A 84 -8.73 4.09 -0.69
CA ALA A 84 -9.37 4.88 0.36
C ALA A 84 -9.33 4.13 1.68
N TYR A 85 -8.94 4.83 2.74
CA TYR A 85 -8.92 4.30 4.10
C TYR A 85 -10.05 4.96 4.89
N PHE A 86 -10.83 4.15 5.58
CA PHE A 86 -11.71 4.63 6.64
C PHE A 86 -11.53 3.75 7.87
N GLY A 87 -11.48 4.34 9.04
CA GLY A 87 -11.55 3.59 10.28
C GLY A 87 -12.95 3.64 10.87
N ALA A 88 -13.26 2.67 11.71
CA ALA A 88 -14.40 2.69 12.60
C ALA A 88 -13.89 2.44 14.03
N TYR A 89 -14.27 3.32 14.96
CA TYR A 89 -13.97 3.20 16.38
C TYR A 89 -15.25 3.40 17.18
N LYS A 90 -15.68 2.36 17.91
CA LYS A 90 -16.93 2.38 18.69
C LYS A 90 -18.14 2.88 17.88
N GLY A 91 -18.29 2.34 16.67
CA GLY A 91 -19.35 2.72 15.73
C GLY A 91 -19.20 4.06 15.02
N GLN A 92 -18.15 4.85 15.30
CA GLN A 92 -17.90 6.12 14.63
C GLN A 92 -16.89 5.94 13.50
N VAL A 93 -17.27 6.35 12.29
CA VAL A 93 -16.40 6.30 11.10
C VAL A 93 -15.49 7.53 11.05
N PHE A 94 -14.21 7.34 10.71
CA PHE A 94 -13.21 8.40 10.58
C PHE A 94 -12.27 8.15 9.40
N ASN A 95 -11.55 9.18 8.93
CA ASN A 95 -10.70 9.13 7.72
C ASN A 95 -9.19 9.17 8.03
N LYS A 96 -8.82 9.50 9.28
CA LYS A 96 -7.41 9.51 9.71
C LYS A 96 -7.28 9.23 11.20
N ASN A 97 -7.94 10.05 12.01
CA ASN A 97 -7.88 9.95 13.47
C ASN A 97 -9.27 9.66 14.06
N ALA A 98 -9.35 8.70 14.97
CA ALA A 98 -10.42 8.63 15.96
C ALA A 98 -10.00 9.44 17.19
N VAL A 99 -10.90 10.27 17.71
CA VAL A 99 -10.64 11.11 18.88
C VAL A 99 -11.64 10.77 19.99
N GLU A 100 -11.14 10.44 21.17
CA GLU A 100 -11.93 10.23 22.38
C GLU A 100 -11.38 11.14 23.49
N ASN A 101 -12.24 11.89 24.18
CA ASN A 101 -11.84 12.82 25.24
C ASN A 101 -10.74 13.84 24.83
N SER A 102 -10.75 14.29 23.57
CA SER A 102 -9.75 15.19 22.97
C SER A 102 -8.36 14.58 22.78
N GLU A 103 -8.21 13.27 22.94
CA GLU A 103 -6.99 12.51 22.64
C GLU A 103 -7.22 11.63 21.41
N ILE A 104 -6.18 11.49 20.58
CA ILE A 104 -6.21 10.54 19.46
C ILE A 104 -6.11 9.14 20.09
N VAL A 105 -7.03 8.25 19.71
CA VAL A 105 -7.05 6.85 20.21
C VAL A 105 -6.79 5.83 19.13
N MET A 106 -6.95 6.24 17.87
CA MET A 106 -6.62 5.45 16.70
C MET A 106 -6.18 6.38 15.57
N HIS A 107 -5.16 5.98 14.83
CA HIS A 107 -4.68 6.70 13.66
C HIS A 107 -4.43 5.74 12.48
N ILE A 108 -4.68 6.27 11.28
CA ILE A 108 -4.48 5.55 10.02
C ILE A 108 -3.49 6.35 9.17
N GLY A 109 -2.29 5.81 9.02
CA GLY A 109 -1.25 6.44 8.24
C GLY A 109 0.06 5.67 8.27
N PRO A 110 1.02 6.04 7.42
CA PRO A 110 2.31 5.36 7.30
C PRO A 110 3.24 5.60 8.50
N GLU A 111 2.86 6.47 9.42
CA GLU A 111 3.57 6.74 10.67
C GLU A 111 2.86 5.98 11.80
N LEU A 112 3.54 4.99 12.37
CA LEU A 112 3.03 4.13 13.44
C LEU A 112 3.89 4.32 14.69
N ASN A 113 3.29 4.41 15.87
CA ASN A 113 4.02 4.55 17.12
C ASN A 113 3.63 3.44 18.11
N PRO A 114 4.41 2.36 18.20
CA PRO A 114 4.03 1.15 18.93
C PRO A 114 4.05 1.28 20.46
N GLN A 115 4.20 2.48 21.02
CA GLN A 115 4.38 2.70 22.46
C GLN A 115 3.70 3.97 22.99
N ASP A 116 2.86 4.66 22.21
CA ASP A 116 2.20 5.89 22.68
C ASP A 116 0.74 5.69 23.13
N GLY A 117 0.21 4.48 22.99
CA GLY A 117 -1.17 4.22 23.36
C GLY A 117 -2.18 4.69 22.31
N VAL A 118 -1.75 5.03 21.10
CA VAL A 118 -2.62 5.19 19.94
C VAL A 118 -2.60 3.86 19.18
N ILE A 119 -3.76 3.41 18.71
CA ILE A 119 -3.81 2.24 17.83
C ILE A 119 -3.49 2.71 16.41
N ASP A 120 -2.34 2.32 15.86
CA ASP A 120 -1.96 2.66 14.49
C ASP A 120 -2.11 1.51 13.50
N THR A 121 -2.62 1.85 12.33
CA THR A 121 -2.75 0.90 11.23
C THR A 121 -2.46 1.54 9.90
N PHE A 122 -1.81 0.79 9.03
CA PHE A 122 -1.59 1.17 7.64
C PHE A 122 -1.74 -0.03 6.72
N ALA A 123 -1.98 0.21 5.44
CA ALA A 123 -1.93 -0.85 4.45
C ALA A 123 -1.54 -0.27 3.10
N VAL A 124 -0.93 -1.07 2.23
CA VAL A 124 -0.48 -0.66 0.91
C VAL A 124 -0.65 -1.82 -0.07
N VAL A 125 -0.98 -1.51 -1.32
CA VAL A 125 -0.99 -2.52 -2.40
C VAL A 125 0.35 -2.45 -3.12
N GLN A 126 1.00 -3.61 -3.18
CA GLN A 126 2.16 -3.89 -4.02
C GLN A 126 1.67 -4.27 -5.43
N PHE A 127 2.36 -3.79 -6.45
CA PHE A 127 2.02 -4.04 -7.85
C PHE A 127 3.14 -4.80 -8.54
N ASP A 128 2.78 -5.75 -9.40
CA ASP A 128 3.76 -6.50 -10.19
C ASP A 128 4.50 -5.53 -11.16
N PRO A 129 5.82 -5.35 -11.02
CA PRO A 129 6.60 -4.43 -11.85
C PRO A 129 6.89 -5.00 -13.24
N VAL A 130 6.63 -6.30 -13.47
CA VAL A 130 7.03 -7.06 -14.66
C VAL A 130 6.05 -6.89 -15.83
N LEU A 131 4.84 -6.40 -15.58
CA LEU A 131 3.82 -6.31 -16.61
C LEU A 131 3.86 -4.99 -17.40
N THR A 132 3.51 -5.12 -18.67
CA THR A 132 3.51 -4.11 -19.74
C THR A 132 3.40 -2.65 -19.24
N PRO A 133 4.24 -1.72 -19.74
CA PRO A 133 4.10 -0.30 -19.44
C PRO A 133 2.65 0.17 -19.60
N GLY A 134 2.04 0.67 -18.53
CA GLY A 134 0.64 1.08 -18.49
C GLY A 134 -0.35 0.06 -17.90
N THR A 135 0.08 -1.11 -17.46
CA THR A 135 -0.78 -2.12 -16.80
C THR A 135 -0.23 -2.45 -15.42
N LEU A 136 -1.00 -2.09 -14.40
CA LEU A 136 -0.70 -2.35 -13.00
C LEU A 136 -1.59 -3.50 -12.53
N VAL A 137 -0.98 -4.59 -12.06
CA VAL A 137 -1.69 -5.73 -11.49
C VAL A 137 -1.35 -5.78 -10.01
N PRO A 138 -2.35 -5.76 -9.10
CA PRO A 138 -2.08 -5.79 -7.68
C PRO A 138 -1.60 -7.20 -7.33
N GLU A 139 -0.41 -7.30 -6.76
CA GLU A 139 0.20 -8.58 -6.39
C GLU A 139 -0.14 -8.93 -4.94
N LYS A 140 0.02 -7.96 -4.04
CA LYS A 140 -0.15 -8.16 -2.60
C LYS A 140 -0.78 -6.94 -1.94
N LEU A 141 -1.67 -7.16 -0.98
CA LEU A 141 -2.09 -6.14 -0.02
C LEU A 141 -1.32 -6.37 1.27
N VAL A 142 -0.42 -5.46 1.61
CA VAL A 142 0.38 -5.49 2.84
C VAL A 142 -0.30 -4.64 3.89
N ILE A 143 -0.39 -5.15 5.11
CA ILE A 143 -1.08 -4.51 6.24
C ILE A 143 -0.09 -4.42 7.40
N TYR A 144 -0.01 -3.23 7.99
CA TYR A 144 0.81 -2.90 9.14
C TYR A 144 -0.10 -2.58 10.32
N VAL A 145 0.20 -3.19 11.46
CA VAL A 145 -0.40 -2.88 12.74
C VAL A 145 0.70 -2.72 13.76
N ASP A 146 0.57 -1.78 14.67
CA ASP A 146 1.54 -1.58 15.74
C ASP A 146 1.33 -2.54 16.92
N GLN A 147 2.15 -2.38 17.95
CA GLN A 147 2.08 -3.16 19.19
C GLN A 147 0.84 -2.80 20.01
N ASP A 148 0.37 -1.55 19.95
CA ASP A 148 -0.82 -1.10 20.67
C ASP A 148 -2.10 -1.85 20.23
N TRP A 149 -2.17 -2.30 18.97
CA TRP A 149 -3.19 -3.26 18.53
C TRP A 149 -3.13 -4.60 19.28
N VAL A 150 -1.93 -5.18 19.41
CA VAL A 150 -1.73 -6.48 20.08
C VAL A 150 -2.12 -6.40 21.55
N ASP A 151 -1.83 -5.27 22.17
CA ASP A 151 -2.08 -5.06 23.60
C ASP A 151 -3.57 -4.83 23.91
N ARG A 152 -4.38 -4.44 22.90
CA ARG A 152 -5.79 -4.04 23.08
C ARG A 152 -6.81 -4.95 22.42
N ALA A 153 -6.54 -5.44 21.22
CA ALA A 153 -7.49 -6.27 20.50
C ALA A 153 -7.43 -7.72 21.00
N SER A 154 -8.60 -8.25 21.32
CA SER A 154 -8.71 -9.64 21.78
C SER A 154 -8.60 -10.64 20.63
N ASN A 155 -8.95 -10.20 19.42
CA ASN A 155 -8.99 -11.02 18.22
C ASN A 155 -8.87 -10.16 16.95
N LEU A 156 -7.65 -9.83 16.53
CA LEU A 156 -7.42 -9.10 15.29
C LEU A 156 -7.60 -10.04 14.09
N ASN A 157 -8.55 -9.72 13.20
CA ASN A 157 -8.79 -10.46 11.97
C ASN A 157 -8.59 -9.59 10.73
N ILE A 158 -8.33 -10.27 9.62
CA ILE A 158 -8.42 -9.72 8.26
C ILE A 158 -9.61 -10.38 7.57
N ILE A 159 -10.54 -9.56 7.08
CA ILE A 159 -11.71 -9.99 6.30
C ILE A 159 -11.62 -9.33 4.93
N TRP A 160 -11.75 -10.10 3.85
CA TRP A 160 -11.63 -9.53 2.51
C TRP A 160 -12.51 -10.24 1.49
N GLY A 161 -12.92 -9.51 0.46
CA GLY A 161 -13.66 -10.06 -0.67
C GLY A 161 -14.19 -8.98 -1.61
N PRO A 162 -14.67 -9.37 -2.79
CA PRO A 162 -15.08 -8.42 -3.83
C PRO A 162 -16.39 -7.68 -3.50
N ASP A 163 -17.23 -8.23 -2.61
CA ASP A 163 -18.58 -7.71 -2.33
C ASP A 163 -18.97 -7.85 -0.86
N VAL A 164 -19.02 -6.73 -0.15
CA VAL A 164 -19.48 -6.65 1.25
C VAL A 164 -20.98 -6.95 1.41
N ALA A 165 -21.78 -6.83 0.35
CA ALA A 165 -23.18 -7.26 0.40
C ALA A 165 -23.31 -8.79 0.46
N ASN A 166 -22.25 -9.53 0.11
CA ASN A 166 -22.17 -10.98 0.19
C ASN A 166 -21.13 -11.42 1.24
N ILE A 167 -21.41 -11.13 2.51
CA ILE A 167 -20.53 -11.49 3.64
C ILE A 167 -20.19 -12.99 3.67
N ALA A 168 -21.11 -13.87 3.24
CA ALA A 168 -20.85 -15.30 3.16
C ALA A 168 -19.72 -15.66 2.18
N GLY A 169 -19.55 -14.86 1.13
CA GLY A 169 -18.47 -14.99 0.14
C GLY A 169 -17.16 -14.30 0.55
N MET A 170 -17.12 -13.61 1.69
CA MET A 170 -15.89 -13.00 2.19
C MET A 170 -14.98 -14.04 2.86
N ASN A 171 -13.68 -13.89 2.61
CA ASN A 171 -12.64 -14.60 3.34
C ASN A 171 -12.42 -13.96 4.70
N GLN A 172 -12.00 -14.76 5.68
CA GLN A 172 -11.59 -14.27 7.01
C GLN A 172 -10.49 -15.16 7.54
N ARG A 173 -9.48 -14.56 8.17
CA ARG A 173 -8.50 -15.26 8.99
C ARG A 173 -7.97 -14.35 10.11
N PRO A 174 -7.41 -14.92 11.19
CA PRO A 174 -6.66 -14.15 12.17
C PRO A 174 -5.47 -13.43 11.51
N PHE A 175 -5.13 -12.26 12.04
CA PHE A 175 -3.90 -11.55 11.69
C PHE A 175 -2.69 -12.37 12.15
N ASN A 176 -1.66 -12.45 11.30
CA ASN A 176 -0.43 -13.16 11.59
C ASN A 176 0.62 -12.21 12.17
N PHE A 177 0.92 -12.37 13.45
CA PHE A 177 1.92 -11.58 14.17
C PHE A 177 3.35 -12.17 14.10
N SER A 178 3.64 -13.10 13.17
CA SER A 178 4.95 -13.75 13.09
C SER A 178 6.07 -12.83 12.62
N THR A 179 5.73 -11.83 11.79
CA THR A 179 6.68 -10.88 11.23
C THR A 179 6.50 -9.57 11.97
N ALA A 180 7.57 -9.12 12.62
CA ALA A 180 7.55 -7.90 13.42
C ALA A 180 8.90 -7.20 13.31
N GLN A 181 8.87 -5.87 13.27
CA GLN A 181 10.04 -5.02 13.32
C GLN A 181 9.73 -3.78 14.12
N ASN A 182 10.55 -3.54 15.15
CA ASN A 182 10.45 -2.36 16.00
C ASN A 182 9.05 -2.13 16.60
N GLY A 183 8.28 -3.19 16.85
CA GLY A 183 6.91 -3.12 17.38
C GLY A 183 5.82 -2.95 16.32
N VAL A 184 6.16 -2.95 15.03
CA VAL A 184 5.20 -3.00 13.92
C VAL A 184 5.14 -4.41 13.36
N TYR A 185 3.95 -4.95 13.25
CA TYR A 185 3.64 -6.26 12.72
C TYR A 185 3.13 -6.16 11.29
N ILE A 186 3.56 -7.11 10.46
CA ILE A 186 3.31 -7.10 9.01
C ILE A 186 2.60 -8.39 8.62
N ASP A 187 1.47 -8.25 7.93
CA ASP A 187 0.72 -9.36 7.36
C ASP A 187 0.24 -9.00 5.95
N SER A 188 -0.11 -9.99 5.14
CA SER A 188 -0.46 -9.74 3.74
C SER A 188 -1.54 -10.65 3.16
N ILE A 189 -2.19 -10.15 2.11
CA ILE A 189 -3.12 -10.90 1.26
C ILE A 189 -2.49 -11.01 -0.13
N ASP A 190 -2.12 -12.23 -0.50
CA ASP A 190 -1.26 -12.49 -1.67
C ASP A 190 -2.05 -13.03 -2.88
N THR A 191 -3.37 -13.20 -2.73
CA THR A 191 -4.22 -13.80 -3.76
C THR A 191 -5.60 -13.14 -3.79
N ASP A 192 -6.23 -13.18 -4.95
CA ASP A 192 -7.61 -12.73 -5.15
C ASP A 192 -7.84 -11.29 -4.68
N ILE A 193 -6.92 -10.37 -4.98
CA ILE A 193 -7.05 -8.93 -4.64
C ILE A 193 -7.23 -8.04 -5.87
N GLU A 194 -7.40 -8.61 -7.07
CA GLU A 194 -7.59 -7.86 -8.32
C GLU A 194 -8.78 -6.90 -8.26
N TRP A 195 -9.80 -7.25 -7.47
CA TRP A 195 -10.95 -6.41 -7.23
C TRP A 195 -10.62 -5.14 -6.43
N THR A 196 -9.46 -5.04 -5.75
CA THR A 196 -9.06 -3.80 -5.04
C THR A 196 -8.93 -2.61 -5.99
N LEU A 197 -8.72 -2.86 -7.28
CA LEU A 197 -8.63 -1.83 -8.32
C LEU A 197 -9.94 -1.57 -9.06
N MET A 198 -11.01 -2.33 -8.77
CA MET A 198 -12.29 -2.17 -9.46
C MET A 198 -13.00 -0.90 -8.98
N VAL A 199 -12.92 0.14 -9.81
CA VAL A 199 -13.66 1.41 -9.68
C VAL A 199 -15.12 1.20 -10.10
N ASP A 200 -15.85 0.37 -9.36
CA ASP A 200 -17.31 0.36 -9.48
C ASP A 200 -17.90 1.45 -8.56
N ASP A 201 -19.02 2.03 -8.98
CA ASP A 201 -19.70 3.19 -8.36
C ASP A 201 -20.18 2.98 -6.90
N ARG A 202 -19.77 1.90 -6.24
CA ARG A 202 -20.14 1.56 -4.86
C ARG A 202 -18.89 1.20 -4.05
N PRO A 203 -18.17 2.21 -3.56
CA PRO A 203 -17.06 2.02 -2.64
C PRO A 203 -17.65 1.66 -1.27
N GLN A 204 -17.84 0.38 -0.97
CA GLN A 204 -18.14 -0.07 0.39
C GLN A 204 -17.20 -1.22 0.77
N GLY A 205 -16.53 -1.02 1.91
CA GLY A 205 -15.47 -1.82 2.54
C GLY A 205 -15.25 -3.21 1.97
N ARG A 206 -14.15 -3.39 1.24
CA ARG A 206 -13.79 -4.69 0.65
C ARG A 206 -12.74 -5.44 1.44
N VAL A 207 -11.98 -4.72 2.25
CA VAL A 207 -11.09 -5.28 3.26
C VAL A 207 -11.45 -4.66 4.61
N PHE A 208 -11.42 -5.47 5.65
CA PHE A 208 -11.54 -5.06 7.04
C PHE A 208 -10.38 -5.64 7.83
N VAL A 209 -9.74 -4.82 8.66
CA VAL A 209 -8.66 -5.22 9.57
C VAL A 209 -8.99 -4.69 10.95
N GLY A 210 -9.20 -5.55 11.94
CA GLY A 210 -9.56 -5.09 13.28
C GLY A 210 -10.07 -6.18 14.20
N ASP A 211 -10.52 -5.78 15.40
CA ASP A 211 -11.28 -6.64 16.30
C ASP A 211 -12.70 -6.77 15.75
N ILE A 212 -12.83 -7.55 14.67
CA ILE A 212 -14.07 -7.75 13.93
C ILE A 212 -14.12 -9.16 13.33
N SER A 213 -15.33 -9.71 13.21
CA SER A 213 -15.62 -10.97 12.53
C SER A 213 -16.64 -10.78 11.41
N LYS A 214 -16.78 -11.77 10.53
CA LYS A 214 -17.84 -11.76 9.51
C LYS A 214 -19.24 -11.72 10.14
N GLU A 215 -19.40 -12.36 11.29
CA GLU A 215 -20.64 -12.33 12.06
C GLU A 215 -20.96 -10.91 12.56
N ASP A 216 -19.94 -10.15 12.99
CA ASP A 216 -20.11 -8.76 13.41
C ASP A 216 -20.56 -7.85 12.25
N LEU A 217 -20.06 -8.09 11.02
CA LEU A 217 -20.47 -7.34 9.82
C LEU A 217 -21.96 -7.53 9.47
N LEU A 218 -22.58 -8.63 9.89
CA LEU A 218 -24.02 -8.88 9.71
C LEU A 218 -24.89 -8.15 10.75
N ASN A 219 -24.28 -7.60 11.82
CA ASN A 219 -24.99 -7.03 12.94
C ASN A 219 -24.50 -5.62 13.25
N THR A 220 -25.19 -4.62 12.66
CA THR A 220 -24.86 -3.20 12.83
C THR A 220 -24.86 -2.73 14.28
N ASP A 221 -25.63 -3.39 15.16
CA ASP A 221 -25.68 -3.03 16.58
C ASP A 221 -24.35 -3.36 17.28
N VAL A 222 -23.63 -4.38 16.81
CA VAL A 222 -22.36 -4.84 17.40
C VAL A 222 -21.18 -3.99 16.91
N LEU A 223 -21.29 -3.37 15.72
CA LEU A 223 -20.26 -2.46 15.20
C LEU A 223 -20.01 -1.26 16.11
N SER A 224 -20.97 -0.93 16.98
CA SER A 224 -20.86 0.15 17.97
C SER A 224 -19.79 -0.07 19.04
N ASP A 225 -19.33 -1.31 19.24
CA ASP A 225 -18.26 -1.64 20.20
C ASP A 225 -16.95 -2.05 19.51
N LYS A 226 -16.91 -2.01 18.17
CA LYS A 226 -15.82 -2.57 17.36
C LYS A 226 -14.81 -1.51 16.93
N ILE A 227 -13.59 -1.96 16.68
CA ILE A 227 -12.48 -1.15 16.19
C ILE A 227 -11.90 -1.84 14.95
N PHE A 228 -11.91 -1.16 13.80
CA PHE A 228 -11.35 -1.71 12.56
C PHE A 228 -11.00 -0.63 11.54
N LEU A 229 -10.00 -0.91 10.71
CA LEU A 229 -9.78 -0.27 9.42
C LEU A 229 -10.66 -0.95 8.36
N THR A 230 -11.21 -0.15 7.45
CA THR A 230 -11.76 -0.61 6.19
C THR A 230 -11.05 0.05 5.02
N LEU A 231 -10.69 -0.77 4.03
CA LEU A 231 -10.12 -0.31 2.77
C LEU A 231 -11.19 -0.40 1.68
N VAL A 232 -11.23 0.64 0.84
CA VAL A 232 -12.23 0.83 -0.20
C VAL A 232 -11.59 1.18 -1.53
#